data_AF-A0A970GCW4-F1
#
_entry.id   AF-A0A970GCW4-F1
#
_cell.length_a   1.000
_cell.length_b   1.000
_cell.length_c   1.000
_cell.angle_alpha   90.00
_cell.angle_beta   90.00
_cell.angle_gamma   90.00
#
_symmetry.space_group_name_H-M   'P 1'
#
loop_
_entity.id
_entity.type
_entity.pdbx_description
1 polymer ?
#
loop_
_entity_poly.entity_id
_entity_poly.type
_entity_poly.pdbx_seq_one_letter_code
_entity_poly.pdbx_strand_id
1 'polypeptide(L)'
;MLLILRQEKPVMAVVLSIVFSIVIFTYLMGKMASILSIMEELTQRAQINYFFFGTLLKILGVAYLGEFASSICQDAGEHAVAKKVEFASKIIIAVLALPILVAILESLMELLPG
;
A
#
# COMPACT_ATOMS: atom_id res chain seq x y z
N MET A 1 -21.59 -15.71 15.09
CA MET A 1 -22.36 -14.49 15.44
C MET A 1 -22.56 -13.56 14.23
N LEU A 2 -21.53 -13.25 13.43
CA LEU A 2 -21.68 -12.50 12.15
C LEU A 2 -22.65 -13.14 11.13
N LEU A 3 -22.68 -14.47 11.05
CA LEU A 3 -23.59 -15.22 10.16
C LEU A 3 -25.07 -15.09 10.53
N ILE A 4 -25.40 -14.78 11.79
CA ILE A 4 -26.78 -14.67 12.28
C ILE A 4 -27.33 -13.26 12.01
N LEU A 5 -26.47 -12.23 12.02
CA LEU A 5 -26.88 -10.83 11.75
C LEU A 5 -27.09 -10.53 10.25
N ARG A 6 -26.50 -11.34 9.36
CA ARG A 6 -26.56 -11.17 7.90
C ARG A 6 -27.96 -11.46 7.32
N GLN A 7 -28.82 -12.19 8.03
CA GLN A 7 -30.17 -12.52 7.57
C GLN A 7 -31.20 -11.41 7.80
N GLU A 8 -31.01 -10.54 8.79
CA GLU A 8 -32.02 -9.52 9.16
C GLU A 8 -31.69 -8.12 8.61
N LYS A 9 -30.41 -7.69 8.62
CA LYS A 9 -29.99 -6.36 8.11
C LYS A 9 -28.59 -6.38 7.46
N PRO A 10 -28.46 -6.79 6.18
CA PRO A 10 -27.16 -6.91 5.48
C PRO A 10 -26.37 -5.59 5.46
N VAL A 11 -27.04 -4.43 5.44
CA VAL A 11 -26.42 -3.11 5.48
C VAL A 11 -25.65 -2.85 6.78
N MET A 12 -26.16 -3.32 7.93
CA MET A 12 -25.46 -3.14 9.22
C MET A 12 -24.18 -3.97 9.30
N ALA A 13 -24.16 -5.16 8.69
CA ALA A 13 -22.97 -6.01 8.68
C ALA A 13 -21.82 -5.38 7.87
N VAL A 14 -22.13 -4.77 6.72
CA VAL A 14 -21.14 -4.07 5.87
C VAL A 14 -20.61 -2.81 6.56
N VAL A 15 -21.47 -2.04 7.21
CA VAL A 15 -21.02 -0.84 7.96
C VAL A 15 -20.07 -1.24 9.10
N LEU A 16 -20.37 -2.33 9.82
CA LEU A 16 -19.51 -2.83 10.91
C LEU A 16 -18.15 -3.30 10.41
N SER A 17 -18.10 -3.98 9.25
CA SER A 17 -16.84 -4.44 8.68
C SER A 17 -15.98 -3.28 8.15
N ILE A 18 -16.61 -2.27 7.53
CA ILE A 18 -15.93 -1.04 7.10
C ILE A 18 -15.35 -0.28 8.30
N VAL A 19 -16.13 -0.11 9.38
CA VAL A 19 -15.64 0.55 10.61
C VAL A 19 -14.46 -0.22 11.20
N PHE A 20 -14.54 -1.55 11.26
CA PHE A 20 -13.45 -2.39 11.75
C PHE A 20 -12.19 -2.26 10.89
N SER A 21 -12.35 -2.27 9.56
CA SER A 21 -11.27 -2.07 8.60
C SER A 21 -10.61 -0.70 8.75
N ILE A 22 -11.38 0.37 8.98
CA ILE A 22 -10.85 1.73 9.22
C ILE A 22 -10.04 1.79 10.53
N VAL A 23 -10.53 1.17 11.60
CA VAL A 23 -9.83 1.15 12.90
C VAL A 23 -8.49 0.44 12.78
N ILE A 24 -8.46 -0.73 12.13
CA ILE A 24 -7.21 -1.48 11.89
C ILE A 24 -6.25 -0.66 11.01
N PHE A 25 -6.75 -0.05 9.94
CA PHE A 25 -5.93 0.77 9.04
C PHE A 25 -5.29 1.95 9.77
N THR A 26 -6.08 2.65 10.61
CA THR A 26 -5.60 3.80 11.40
C THR A 26 -4.55 3.37 12.42
N TYR A 27 -4.71 2.20 13.05
CA TYR A 27 -3.72 1.65 13.98
C TYR A 27 -2.41 1.29 13.29
N LEU A 28 -2.47 0.72 12.09
CA LEU A 28 -1.30 0.35 11.29
C LEU A 28 -0.56 1.57 10.72
N MET A 29 -1.28 2.66 10.43
CA MET A 29 -0.69 3.92 9.96
C MET A 29 0.38 4.48 10.92
N GLY A 30 0.19 4.33 12.25
CA GLY A 30 1.18 4.74 13.24
C GLY A 30 2.52 4.00 13.09
N LYS A 31 2.52 2.71 12.75
CA LYS A 31 3.75 1.96 12.47
C LYS A 31 4.40 2.38 11.16
N MET A 32 3.59 2.75 10.18
CA MET A 32 4.06 3.28 8.91
C MET A 32 4.81 4.59 9.09
N ALA A 33 4.33 5.48 9.97
CA ALA A 33 5.02 6.73 10.30
C ALA A 33 6.44 6.50 10.86
N SER A 34 6.65 5.45 11.67
CA SER A 34 8.00 5.08 12.14
C SER A 34 8.92 4.60 11.01
N ILE A 35 8.39 3.89 10.02
CA ILE A 35 9.18 3.49 8.84
C ILE A 35 9.59 4.72 8.04
N LEU A 36 8.68 5.69 7.90
CA LEU A 36 8.96 6.96 7.21
C LEU A 36 10.00 7.81 7.92
N SER A 37 9.96 7.90 9.25
CA SER A 37 10.96 8.66 10.00
C SER A 37 12.37 8.06 9.88
N ILE A 38 12.49 6.72 9.90
CA ILE A 38 13.77 6.04 9.69
C ILE A 38 14.29 6.30 8.26
N MET A 39 13.39 6.25 7.27
CA MET A 39 13.74 6.50 5.88
C MET A 39 14.14 7.97 5.63
N GLU A 40 13.51 8.93 6.31
CA GLU A 40 13.90 10.35 6.26
C GLU A 40 15.29 10.56 6.86
N GLU A 41 15.59 9.91 7.99
CA GLU A 41 16.90 9.95 8.63
C GLU A 41 17.99 9.32 7.74
N LEU A 42 17.69 8.22 7.07
CA LEU A 42 18.59 7.61 6.08
C LEU A 42 18.81 8.52 4.87
N THR A 43 17.76 9.20 4.40
CA THR A 43 17.84 10.13 3.26
C THR A 43 18.77 11.30 3.59
N GLN A 44 18.66 11.86 4.80
CA GLN A 44 19.57 12.91 5.27
C GLN A 44 21.03 12.44 5.42
N ARG A 45 21.24 11.23 5.94
CA ARG A 45 22.59 10.69 6.20
C ARG A 45 23.31 10.21 4.95
N ALA A 46 22.60 9.61 3.99
CA ALA A 46 23.18 8.98 2.80
C ALA A 46 23.13 9.87 1.55
N GLN A 47 22.74 11.15 1.67
CA GLN A 47 22.47 12.07 0.55
C GLN A 47 21.60 11.43 -0.55
N ILE A 48 20.65 10.56 -0.14
CA ILE A 48 19.78 9.89 -1.09
C ILE A 48 18.91 10.96 -1.76
N ASN A 49 18.79 10.87 -3.07
CA ASN A 49 17.93 11.78 -3.83
C ASN A 49 16.49 11.67 -3.29
N TYR A 50 15.92 12.80 -2.85
CA TYR A 50 14.53 12.90 -2.36
C TYR A 50 13.52 12.27 -3.32
N PHE A 51 13.86 12.15 -4.60
CA PHE A 51 13.10 11.39 -5.60
C PHE A 51 12.84 9.92 -5.20
N PHE A 52 13.84 9.20 -4.68
CA PHE A 52 13.68 7.79 -4.29
C PHE A 52 12.81 7.65 -3.05
N PHE A 53 13.01 8.51 -2.05
CA PHE A 53 12.18 8.54 -0.85
C PHE A 53 10.71 8.83 -1.21
N GLY A 54 10.46 9.84 -2.04
CA GLY A 54 9.11 10.14 -2.53
C GLY A 54 8.49 9.01 -3.34
N THR A 55 9.29 8.26 -4.09
CA THR A 55 8.81 7.10 -4.87
C THR A 55 8.46 5.91 -3.97
N LEU A 56 9.28 5.62 -2.96
CA LEU A 56 8.99 4.59 -1.95
C LEU A 56 7.71 4.92 -1.18
N LEU A 57 7.53 6.18 -0.80
CA LEU A 57 6.29 6.68 -0.17
C LEU A 57 5.06 6.43 -1.04
N LYS A 58 5.14 6.73 -2.35
CA LYS A 58 4.06 6.46 -3.30
C LYS A 58 3.75 4.98 -3.42
N ILE A 59 4.76 4.12 -3.49
CA ILE A 59 4.59 2.66 -3.54
C ILE A 59 3.84 2.16 -2.31
N LEU A 60 4.28 2.57 -1.11
CA LEU A 60 3.63 2.18 0.14
C LEU A 60 2.18 2.68 0.19
N GLY A 61 1.95 3.94 -0.17
CA GLY A 61 0.61 4.53 -0.23
C GLY A 61 -0.33 3.74 -1.15
N VAL A 62 0.12 3.41 -2.36
CA VAL A 62 -0.67 2.61 -3.31
C VAL A 62 -0.94 1.21 -2.78
N ALA A 63 0.04 0.55 -2.16
CA ALA A 63 -0.14 -0.78 -1.59
C ALA A 63 -1.23 -0.80 -0.50
N TYR A 64 -1.14 0.11 0.46
CA TYR A 64 -2.10 0.18 1.57
C TYR A 64 -3.50 0.61 1.10
N LEU A 65 -3.59 1.63 0.25
CA LEU A 65 -4.88 2.08 -0.26
C LEU A 65 -5.54 1.03 -1.17
N GLY A 66 -4.74 0.33 -1.99
CA GLY A 66 -5.23 -0.76 -2.84
C GLY A 66 -5.79 -1.93 -2.03
N GLU A 67 -5.08 -2.37 -0.99
CA GLU A 67 -5.52 -3.44 -0.10
C GLU A 67 -6.79 -3.05 0.67
N PHE A 68 -6.82 -1.82 1.18
CA PHE A 68 -7.99 -1.28 1.89
C PHE A 68 -9.21 -1.19 0.98
N ALA A 69 -9.07 -0.65 -0.23
CA ALA A 69 -10.15 -0.57 -1.21
C ALA A 69 -10.63 -1.97 -1.64
N SER A 70 -9.71 -2.91 -1.88
CA SER A 70 -10.05 -4.31 -2.18
C SER A 70 -10.86 -4.95 -1.06
N SER A 71 -10.43 -4.76 0.20
CA SER A 71 -11.12 -5.29 1.38
C SER A 71 -12.55 -4.75 1.51
N ILE A 72 -12.76 -3.44 1.29
CA ILE A 72 -14.10 -2.84 1.28
C ILE A 72 -14.98 -3.47 0.18
N CYS A 73 -14.44 -3.66 -1.02
CA CYS A 73 -15.17 -4.31 -2.11
C CYS A 73 -15.55 -5.76 -1.75
N GLN A 74 -14.69 -6.51 -1.06
CA GLN A 74 -15.01 -7.88 -0.61
C GLN A 74 -16.09 -7.88 0.46
N ASP A 75 -16.01 -6.96 1.43
CA ASP A 75 -17.00 -6.79 2.49
C ASP A 75 -18.39 -6.45 1.95
N ALA A 76 -18.44 -5.66 0.87
CA ALA A 76 -19.67 -5.34 0.14
C ALA A 76 -20.22 -6.52 -0.70
N GLY A 77 -19.50 -7.64 -0.80
CA GLY A 77 -19.85 -8.81 -1.61
C GLY A 77 -19.35 -8.76 -3.07
N GLU A 78 -18.64 -7.69 -3.46
CA GLU A 78 -18.16 -7.43 -4.82
C GLU A 78 -16.74 -8.02 -5.05
N HIS A 79 -16.61 -9.33 -4.92
CA HIS A 79 -15.32 -10.02 -5.02
C HIS A 79 -14.61 -9.85 -6.37
N ALA A 80 -15.38 -9.75 -7.47
CA ALA A 80 -14.81 -9.53 -8.80
C ALA A 80 -14.18 -8.14 -8.93
N VAL A 81 -14.79 -7.12 -8.31
CA VAL A 81 -14.26 -5.75 -8.29
C VAL A 81 -13.03 -5.68 -7.38
N ALA A 82 -13.08 -6.31 -6.21
CA ALA A 82 -11.94 -6.38 -5.29
C ALA A 82 -10.66 -6.91 -5.97
N LYS A 83 -10.77 -8.04 -6.70
CA LYS A 83 -9.64 -8.60 -7.46
C LYS A 83 -9.10 -7.65 -8.51
N LYS A 84 -9.96 -6.87 -9.17
CA LYS A 84 -9.53 -5.87 -10.16
C LYS A 84 -8.78 -4.71 -9.49
N VAL A 85 -9.24 -4.26 -8.33
CA VAL A 85 -8.57 -3.22 -7.53
C VAL A 85 -7.19 -3.68 -7.08
N GLU A 86 -7.10 -4.90 -6.53
CA GLU A 86 -5.83 -5.50 -6.12
C GLU A 86 -4.86 -5.61 -7.30
N PHE A 87 -5.33 -6.11 -8.45
CA PHE A 87 -4.51 -6.20 -9.66
C PHE A 87 -4.02 -4.83 -10.12
N ALA A 88 -4.89 -3.81 -10.15
CA ALA A 88 -4.51 -2.45 -10.54
C ALA A 88 -3.44 -1.86 -9.61
N SER A 89 -3.57 -2.03 -8.29
CA SER A 89 -2.56 -1.56 -7.33
C SER A 89 -1.19 -2.21 -7.57
N LYS A 90 -1.16 -3.52 -7.87
CA LYS A 90 0.09 -4.24 -8.20
C LYS A 90 0.76 -3.71 -9.46
N ILE A 91 0.00 -3.41 -10.51
CA ILE A 91 0.53 -2.82 -11.74
C ILE A 91 1.11 -1.43 -11.48
N ILE A 92 0.41 -0.59 -10.70
CA ILE A 92 0.90 0.75 -10.35
C ILE A 92 2.21 0.65 -9.56
N ILE A 93 2.29 -0.25 -8.57
CA ILE A 93 3.52 -0.50 -7.81
C ILE A 93 4.66 -0.93 -8.73
N ALA A 94 4.40 -1.85 -9.66
CA ALA A 94 5.43 -2.32 -10.60
C ALA A 94 5.98 -1.18 -11.46
N VAL A 95 5.11 -0.29 -11.96
CA VAL A 95 5.52 0.89 -12.74
C VAL A 95 6.36 1.85 -11.90
N LEU A 96 5.94 2.11 -10.65
CA LEU A 96 6.68 2.98 -9.72
C LEU A 96 8.04 2.40 -9.31
N ALA A 97 8.22 1.08 -9.38
CA ALA A 97 9.49 0.44 -9.08
C ALA A 97 10.52 0.56 -10.22
N LEU A 98 10.09 0.81 -11.47
CA LEU A 98 10.99 0.88 -12.64
C LEU A 98 12.11 1.92 -12.51
N PRO A 99 11.85 3.18 -12.08
CA PRO A 99 12.91 4.18 -11.95
C PRO A 99 13.97 3.79 -10.92
N ILE A 100 13.56 3.10 -9.85
CA ILE A 100 14.47 2.59 -8.82
C ILE A 100 15.36 1.49 -9.42
N LEU A 101 14.76 0.57 -10.18
CA LEU A 101 15.50 -0.51 -10.85
C LEU A 101 16.54 0.05 -11.83
N VAL A 102 16.17 1.05 -12.64
CA VAL A 102 17.07 1.70 -13.60
C VAL A 102 18.25 2.36 -12.88
N ALA A 103 17.98 3.13 -11.81
CA ALA A 103 19.03 3.80 -11.06
C ALA A 103 20.02 2.82 -10.42
N ILE A 104 19.52 1.68 -9.92
CA ILE A 104 20.39 0.61 -9.39
C ILE A 104 21.25 0.03 -10.52
N LEU A 105 20.67 -0.25 -11.69
CA LEU A 105 21.41 -0.80 -12.83
C LEU A 105 22.51 0.17 -13.30
N GLU A 106 22.20 1.46 -13.43
CA GLU A 106 23.17 2.50 -13.76
C GLU A 106 24.31 2.55 -12.73
N SER A 107 23.97 2.55 -11.44
CA SER A 107 24.97 2.53 -10.36
C SER A 107 25.88 1.29 -10.43
N LEU A 108 25.33 0.11 -10.77
CA LEU A 108 26.12 -1.11 -10.95
C LEU A 108 27.03 -1.03 -12.17
N MET A 109 26.58 -0.41 -13.26
CA MET A 109 27.38 -0.21 -14.47
C MET A 109 28.55 0.76 -14.24
N GLU A 110 28.36 1.79 -13.43
CA GLU A 110 29.44 2.72 -13.03
C GLU A 110 30.49 2.06 -12.14
N LEU A 111 30.10 1.07 -11.33
CA LEU A 111 30.99 0.33 -10.44
C LEU A 111 31.75 -0.80 -11.13
N LEU A 112 31.34 -1.20 -12.34
CA LEU A 112 32.03 -2.22 -13.11
C LEU A 112 33.26 -1.60 -13.79
N PRO A 113 34.50 -2.00 -13.44
CA PRO A 113 35.66 -1.56 -14.20
C PRO A 113 35.54 -2.14 -15.60
N GLY A 114 35.59 -1.27 -16.62
CA GLY A 114 35.64 -1.69 -18.02
C GLY A 114 36.83 -2.60 -18.33
#